data_AF-A0A6H9Z1W7-F1
#
_entry.id   AF-A0A6H9Z1W7-F1
#
_cell.length_a   1.000
_cell.length_b   1.000
_cell.length_c   1.000
_cell.angle_alpha   90.00
_cell.angle_beta   90.00
_cell.angle_gamma   90.00
#
_symmetry.space_group_name_H-M   'P 1'
#
loop_
_entity.id
_entity.type
_entity.pdbx_description
1 polymer ?
#
loop_
_entity_poly.entity_id
_entity_poly.type
_entity_poly.pdbx_seq_one_letter_code
_entity_poly.pdbx_strand_id
1 'polypeptide(L)'
;MADIFPPVDQWPVLQPPDCPTCQATTGVVFIGPADRIDGGTVNLWHCRACPADWTTPITHWPVLDGPDCPYCNSTDTCWAAIAPDHRGDLWTCPQDHEFVLTPEGIVITPGNEDLSEWAPVWPTTRRDPQDGGA
;
A
#
# COMPACT_ATOMS: atom_id res chain seq x y z
N MET A 1 12.95 12.64 23.70
CA MET A 1 11.99 12.78 22.59
C MET A 1 11.24 11.46 22.54
N ALA A 2 9.92 11.46 22.48
CA ALA A 2 9.18 10.20 22.47
C ALA A 2 9.45 9.50 21.15
N ASP A 3 9.86 8.24 21.20
CA ASP A 3 9.92 7.33 20.06
C ASP A 3 8.49 7.13 19.57
N ILE A 4 8.11 7.85 18.50
CA ILE A 4 6.73 7.82 18.00
C ILE A 4 6.62 6.67 17.01
N PHE A 5 6.36 5.47 17.54
CA PHE A 5 5.87 4.38 16.69
C PHE A 5 4.51 4.76 16.12
N PRO A 6 4.20 4.37 14.86
CA PRO A 6 2.87 4.57 14.31
C PRO A 6 1.83 3.85 15.17
N PRO A 7 0.58 4.36 15.25
CA PRO A 7 -0.50 3.66 15.92
C PRO A 7 -0.69 2.25 15.36
N VAL A 8 -1.05 1.29 16.21
CA VAL A 8 -1.24 -0.12 15.80
C VAL A 8 -2.31 -0.28 14.72
N ASP A 9 -3.30 0.61 14.68
CA ASP A 9 -4.34 0.63 13.64
C ASP A 9 -3.80 1.01 12.25
N GLN A 10 -2.54 1.47 12.19
CA GLN A 10 -1.83 1.78 10.96
C GLN A 10 -0.69 0.79 10.66
N TRP A 11 -0.40 -0.16 11.55
CA TRP A 11 0.61 -1.20 11.29
C TRP A 11 0.22 -2.06 10.08
N PRO A 12 1.14 -2.84 9.47
CA PRO A 12 0.84 -3.51 8.23
C PRO A 12 -0.24 -4.55 8.50
N VAL A 13 -1.44 -4.27 7.99
CA VAL A 13 -2.60 -5.07 8.32
C VAL A 13 -2.64 -6.22 7.34
N LEU A 14 -2.42 -7.46 7.83
CA LEU A 14 -2.74 -8.67 7.07
C LEU A 14 -4.24 -8.73 6.68
N GLN A 15 -5.06 -7.86 7.26
CA GLN A 15 -6.50 -7.75 7.04
C GLN A 15 -6.89 -6.28 6.80
N PRO A 16 -7.67 -5.95 5.77
CA PRO A 16 -8.14 -4.58 5.56
C PRO A 16 -8.88 -4.00 6.79
N PRO A 17 -8.96 -2.66 6.95
CA PRO A 17 -9.73 -2.06 8.02
C PRO A 17 -11.23 -2.38 7.88
N ASP A 18 -11.94 -2.39 9.00
CA ASP A 18 -13.39 -2.61 9.00
C ASP A 18 -14.12 -1.46 8.31
N CYS A 19 -15.18 -1.80 7.56
CA CYS A 19 -16.02 -0.76 6.96
C CYS A 19 -16.72 0.06 8.06
N PRO A 20 -16.55 1.39 8.12
CA PRO A 20 -17.14 2.21 9.18
C PRO A 20 -18.68 2.27 9.09
N THR A 21 -19.25 1.98 7.92
CA THR A 21 -20.69 2.05 7.67
C THR A 21 -21.43 0.78 8.09
N CYS A 22 -20.89 -0.39 7.77
CA CYS A 22 -21.56 -1.68 8.00
C CYS A 22 -20.79 -2.65 8.89
N GLN A 23 -19.60 -2.28 9.35
CA GLN A 23 -18.70 -3.09 10.18
C GLN A 23 -18.31 -4.43 9.54
N ALA A 24 -18.43 -4.54 8.22
CA ALA A 24 -17.97 -5.71 7.50
C ALA A 24 -16.43 -5.79 7.57
N THR A 25 -15.94 -6.93 8.03
CA THR A 25 -14.51 -7.26 8.13
C THR A 25 -13.98 -7.97 6.87
N THR A 26 -14.86 -8.28 5.92
CA THR A 26 -14.55 -8.98 4.66
C THR A 26 -15.06 -8.19 3.46
N GLY A 27 -14.37 -8.30 2.32
CA GLY A 27 -14.78 -7.62 1.09
C GLY A 27 -14.49 -6.12 1.07
N VAL A 28 -13.61 -5.66 1.97
CA VAL A 28 -12.99 -4.34 1.92
C VAL A 28 -11.77 -4.42 1.00
N VAL A 29 -11.66 -3.46 0.08
CA VAL A 29 -10.63 -3.42 -0.95
C VAL A 29 -9.93 -2.08 -0.92
N PHE A 30 -8.61 -2.10 -1.02
CA PHE A 30 -7.81 -0.90 -1.23
C PHE A 30 -7.94 -0.44 -2.68
N ILE A 31 -8.23 0.84 -2.89
CA ILE A 31 -8.33 1.43 -4.22
C ILE A 31 -6.99 2.05 -4.64
N GLY A 32 -6.28 2.65 -3.70
CA GLY A 32 -5.04 3.38 -3.96
C GLY A 32 -4.83 4.55 -3.00
N PRO A 33 -3.63 5.16 -3.03
CA PRO A 33 -3.41 6.43 -2.36
C PRO A 33 -4.17 7.56 -3.08
N ALA A 34 -4.56 8.59 -2.33
CA ALA A 34 -5.16 9.80 -2.87
C ALA A 34 -4.71 11.05 -2.08
N ASP A 35 -4.65 12.19 -2.77
CA ASP A 35 -4.36 13.47 -2.14
C ASP A 35 -5.62 14.08 -1.53
N ARG A 36 -5.47 14.64 -0.33
CA ARG A 36 -6.54 15.42 0.29
C ARG A 36 -6.50 16.87 -0.21
N ILE A 37 -7.69 17.48 -0.32
CA ILE A 37 -7.83 18.89 -0.71
C ILE A 37 -7.19 19.84 0.32
N ASP A 38 -7.20 19.47 1.60
CA ASP A 38 -6.57 20.21 2.69
C ASP A 38 -5.07 19.92 2.87
N GLY A 39 -4.49 19.14 1.96
CA GLY A 39 -3.10 18.71 1.99
C GLY A 39 -2.90 17.37 2.72
N GLY A 40 -1.83 16.68 2.35
CA GLY A 40 -1.52 15.33 2.82
C GLY A 40 -2.17 14.23 1.98
N THR A 41 -1.79 12.99 2.28
CA THR A 41 -2.21 11.81 1.52
C THR A 41 -3.11 10.91 2.39
N VAL A 42 -3.96 10.13 1.75
CA VAL A 42 -4.83 9.13 2.39
C VAL A 42 -4.81 7.83 1.61
N ASN A 43 -5.09 6.73 2.30
CA ASN A 43 -5.47 5.48 1.67
C ASN A 43 -6.97 5.48 1.43
N LEU A 44 -7.40 5.20 0.19
CA LEU A 44 -8.80 5.09 -0.19
C LEU A 44 -9.23 3.62 -0.18
N TRP A 45 -10.39 3.35 0.45
CA TRP A 45 -10.95 2.02 0.64
C TRP A 45 -12.37 1.94 0.09
N HIS A 46 -12.76 0.76 -0.39
CA HIS A 46 -14.10 0.44 -0.86
C HIS A 46 -14.65 -0.81 -0.16
N CYS A 47 -15.88 -0.75 0.34
CA CYS A 47 -16.58 -1.92 0.89
C CYS A 47 -17.53 -2.49 -0.14
N ARG A 48 -17.33 -3.76 -0.52
CA ARG A 48 -18.24 -4.48 -1.44
C ARG A 48 -19.59 -4.85 -0.83
N ALA A 49 -19.72 -4.86 0.50
CA ALA A 49 -20.95 -5.25 1.19
C ALA A 49 -22.00 -4.13 1.23
N CYS A 50 -21.60 -2.89 1.53
CA CYS A 50 -22.49 -1.73 1.62
C CYS A 50 -22.16 -0.60 0.61
N PRO A 51 -21.49 -0.94 -0.50
CA PRO A 51 -20.83 -0.02 -1.47
C PRO A 51 -20.32 1.33 -0.96
N ALA A 52 -19.75 1.40 0.25
CA ALA A 52 -19.27 2.65 0.82
C ALA A 52 -17.77 2.83 0.59
N ASP A 53 -17.38 4.06 0.26
CA ASP A 53 -15.98 4.48 0.17
C ASP A 53 -15.60 5.30 1.41
N TRP A 54 -14.37 5.11 1.91
CA TRP A 54 -13.82 5.91 2.99
C TRP A 54 -12.31 6.01 2.91
N THR A 55 -11.74 6.93 3.69
CA THR A 55 -10.31 7.21 3.70
C THR A 55 -9.72 6.97 5.08
N THR A 56 -8.44 6.55 5.10
CA THR A 56 -7.61 6.53 6.31
C THR A 56 -6.39 7.42 6.10
N PRO A 57 -6.01 8.26 7.07
CA PRO A 57 -4.89 9.20 6.91
C PRO A 57 -3.56 8.47 6.73
N ILE A 58 -2.72 8.99 5.84
CA ILE A 58 -1.31 8.64 5.72
C ILE A 58 -0.50 9.70 6.48
N THR A 59 0.43 9.28 7.33
CA THR A 59 1.28 10.19 8.11
C THR A 59 2.68 9.61 8.15
N HIS A 60 3.70 10.45 8.25
CA HIS A 60 5.07 9.97 8.26
C HIS A 60 5.63 10.00 9.68
N TRP A 61 6.14 8.87 10.14
CA TRP A 61 6.75 8.73 11.46
C TRP A 61 8.25 8.50 11.32
N PRO A 62 9.11 9.39 11.84
CA PRO A 62 10.53 9.10 11.95
C PRO A 62 10.73 7.96 12.96
N VAL A 63 11.41 6.90 12.55
CA VAL A 63 11.69 5.73 13.39
C VAL A 63 13.21 5.61 13.55
N LEU A 64 13.68 5.60 14.80
CA LEU A 64 15.11 5.67 15.14
C LEU A 64 15.90 4.42 14.74
N ASP A 65 15.22 3.27 14.65
CA ASP A 65 15.76 1.97 14.21
C ASP A 65 14.93 1.42 13.04
N GLY A 66 14.59 2.29 12.08
CA GLY A 66 13.94 1.89 10.83
C GLY A 66 14.87 1.10 9.90
N PRO A 67 14.34 0.43 8.86
CA PRO A 67 15.16 -0.22 7.84
C PRO A 67 15.98 0.82 7.06
N ASP A 68 17.19 0.43 6.66
CA ASP A 68 17.99 1.24 5.74
C ASP A 68 17.29 1.35 4.38
N CYS A 69 17.34 2.53 3.77
CA CYS A 69 16.83 2.71 2.41
C CYS A 69 17.61 1.82 1.43
N PRO A 70 16.96 0.93 0.66
CA PRO A 70 17.64 -0.01 -0.22
C PRO A 70 18.35 0.68 -1.41
N TYR A 71 18.01 1.94 -1.70
CA TYR A 71 18.55 2.70 -2.82
C TYR A 71 19.79 3.51 -2.46
N CYS A 72 19.78 4.16 -1.30
CA CYS A 72 20.84 5.10 -0.89
C CYS A 72 21.47 4.78 0.46
N ASN A 73 21.05 3.70 1.12
CA ASN A 73 21.52 3.23 2.42
C ASN A 73 21.41 4.27 3.54
N SER A 74 20.46 5.21 3.39
CA SER A 74 20.11 6.15 4.46
C SER A 74 19.44 5.39 5.60
N THR A 75 19.93 5.63 6.82
CA THR A 75 19.36 5.11 8.08
C THR A 75 18.20 5.99 8.57
N ASP A 76 18.01 7.17 7.99
CA ASP A 76 17.01 8.16 8.40
C ASP A 76 15.68 7.92 7.69
N THR A 77 15.14 6.71 7.80
CA THR A 77 13.89 6.33 7.15
C THR A 77 12.67 6.66 8.02
N CYS A 78 11.58 7.01 7.35
CA CYS A 78 10.29 7.26 7.96
C CYS A 78 9.32 6.17 7.53
N TRP A 79 8.55 5.66 8.49
CA TRP A 79 7.38 4.86 8.16
C TRP A 79 6.31 5.80 7.58
N ALA A 80 5.86 5.52 6.36
CA ALA A 80 5.00 6.40 5.58
C ALA A 80 3.53 5.99 5.67
N ALA A 81 3.22 4.71 5.49
CA ALA A 81 1.85 4.21 5.47
C ALA A 81 1.81 2.68 5.45
N ILE A 82 0.60 2.13 5.46
CA ILE A 82 0.35 0.75 5.03
C ILE A 82 0.55 0.67 3.51
N ALA A 83 1.26 -0.35 3.04
CA ALA A 83 1.22 -0.80 1.65
C ALA A 83 0.32 -2.03 1.54
N PRO A 84 -1.01 -1.86 1.47
CA PRO A 84 -1.95 -2.97 1.61
C PRO A 84 -1.88 -3.96 0.45
N ASP A 85 -1.49 -3.52 -0.75
CA ASP A 85 -1.27 -4.39 -1.91
C ASP A 85 -0.11 -5.36 -1.69
N HIS A 86 0.90 -4.94 -0.94
CA HIS A 86 2.11 -5.70 -0.66
C HIS A 86 2.10 -6.34 0.74
N ARG A 87 1.01 -6.14 1.50
CA ARG A 87 0.86 -6.63 2.89
C ARG A 87 2.05 -6.27 3.77
N GLY A 88 2.60 -5.07 3.58
CA GLY A 88 3.78 -4.61 4.28
C GLY A 88 3.71 -3.14 4.65
N ASP A 89 4.79 -2.68 5.24
CA ASP A 89 4.98 -1.30 5.68
C ASP A 89 5.59 -0.48 4.55
N LEU A 90 4.93 0.60 4.13
CA LEU A 90 5.53 1.58 3.24
C LEU A 90 6.50 2.46 4.03
N TRP A 91 7.72 2.56 3.54
CA TRP A 91 8.78 3.39 4.07
C TRP A 91 9.23 4.42 3.03
N THR A 92 9.64 5.58 3.52
CA THR A 92 10.29 6.61 2.71
C THR A 92 11.60 7.06 3.34
N CYS A 93 12.49 7.66 2.57
CA CYS A 93 13.71 8.28 3.07
C CYS A 93 13.77 9.77 2.71
N PRO A 94 14.74 10.56 3.21
CA PRO A 94 14.80 12.00 2.96
C PRO A 94 15.11 12.37 1.50
N GLN A 95 15.40 11.37 0.67
CA GLN A 95 15.61 11.49 -0.78
C GLN A 95 14.37 11.09 -1.58
N ASP A 96 13.22 10.91 -0.91
CA ASP A 96 11.94 10.57 -1.53
C ASP A 96 11.90 9.18 -2.20
N HIS A 97 12.78 8.26 -1.76
CA HIS A 97 12.71 6.87 -2.20
C HIS A 97 11.68 6.10 -1.37
N GLU A 98 10.73 5.46 -2.04
CA GLU A 98 9.74 4.59 -1.43
C GLU A 98 10.10 3.11 -1.55
N PHE A 99 9.84 2.34 -0.50
CA PHE A 99 9.99 0.88 -0.49
C PHE A 99 9.04 0.26 0.53
N VAL A 100 8.71 -1.01 0.35
CA VAL A 100 7.87 -1.76 1.28
C VAL A 100 8.69 -2.79 2.03
N LEU A 101 8.52 -2.88 3.34
CA LEU A 101 9.05 -3.95 4.18
C LEU A 101 7.92 -4.91 4.57
N THR A 102 7.98 -6.17 4.15
CA THR A 102 6.98 -7.18 4.53
C THR A 102 7.25 -7.71 5.94
N PRO A 103 6.24 -8.33 6.60
CA PRO A 103 6.42 -8.98 7.91
C PRO A 103 7.50 -10.08 7.92
N GLU A 104 7.79 -10.68 6.77
CA GLU A 104 8.83 -11.70 6.58
C GLU A 104 10.23 -11.09 6.44
N GLY A 105 10.35 -9.76 6.47
CA GLY A 105 11.61 -9.02 6.29
C GLY A 105 12.02 -8.86 4.83
N ILE A 106 11.10 -9.02 3.88
CA ILE A 106 11.38 -8.84 2.45
C ILE A 106 11.22 -7.36 2.10
N VAL A 107 12.17 -6.83 1.34
CA VAL A 107 12.10 -5.47 0.82
C VAL A 107 11.58 -5.50 -0.61
N ILE A 108 10.45 -4.86 -0.84
CA ILE A 108 9.85 -4.67 -2.17
C ILE A 108 10.10 -3.22 -2.59
N THR A 109 10.66 -3.06 -3.77
CA THR A 109 10.99 -1.76 -4.37
C THR A 109 10.19 -1.59 -5.67
N PRO A 110 9.78 -0.37 -6.06
CA PRO A 110 9.27 -0.10 -7.40
C PRO A 110 10.12 -0.76 -8.50
N GLY A 111 9.52 -1.64 -9.30
CA GLY A 111 10.20 -2.41 -10.36
C GLY A 111 10.78 -3.77 -9.96
N ASN A 112 10.71 -4.17 -8.69
CA ASN A 112 10.97 -5.53 -8.19
C ASN A 112 9.72 -6.13 -7.51
N GLU A 113 8.55 -5.70 -7.96
CA GLU A 113 7.27 -6.28 -7.57
C GLU A 113 7.25 -7.70 -8.16
N ASP A 114 7.59 -8.71 -7.39
CA ASP A 114 7.44 -10.10 -7.83
C ASP A 114 5.92 -10.41 -7.89
N LEU A 115 5.30 -10.01 -9.01
CA LEU A 115 3.88 -10.20 -9.30
C LEU A 115 3.52 -11.67 -9.56
N SER A 116 4.51 -12.59 -9.49
CA SER A 116 4.35 -13.99 -9.86
C SER A 116 3.39 -14.75 -8.95
N GLU A 117 3.22 -14.30 -7.70
CA GLU A 117 2.36 -14.99 -6.72
C GLU A 117 0.89 -14.52 -6.76
N TRP A 118 0.59 -13.37 -7.39
CA TRP A 118 -0.73 -12.72 -7.31
C TRP A 118 -1.32 -12.23 -8.63
N ALA A 119 -0.61 -12.27 -9.76
CA ALA A 119 -1.20 -11.90 -11.05
C ALA A 119 -2.37 -12.86 -11.38
N PRO A 120 -3.63 -12.39 -11.48
CA PRO A 120 -4.68 -13.21 -12.07
C PRO A 120 -4.20 -13.61 -13.46
N VAL A 121 -4.27 -14.90 -13.78
CA VAL A 121 -3.94 -15.42 -15.11
C VAL A 121 -4.90 -14.75 -16.09
N TRP A 122 -4.47 -13.64 -16.69
CA TRP A 122 -5.22 -13.02 -17.76
C TRP A 122 -5.26 -14.01 -18.92
N PRO A 123 -6.44 -14.38 -19.44
CA PRO A 123 -6.49 -15.24 -20.61
C PRO A 123 -5.74 -14.54 -21.74
N THR A 124 -4.72 -15.20 -22.27
CA THR A 124 -4.01 -14.80 -23.49
C THR A 124 -4.92 -14.99 -24.70
N THR A 125 -6.01 -14.24 -24.76
CA THR A 125 -6.72 -14.02 -26.01
C THR A 125 -6.32 -12.64 -26.51
N ARG A 126 -5.17 -12.61 -27.17
CA ARG A 126 -4.86 -11.59 -28.17
C ARG A 126 -5.96 -11.70 -29.21
N ARG A 127 -6.95 -10.79 -29.18
CA ARG A 127 -7.82 -10.59 -30.33
C ARG A 127 -6.92 -10.15 -31.47
N ASP A 128 -6.75 -11.02 -32.43
CA ASP A 128 -6.09 -10.73 -33.69
C ASP A 128 -6.89 -9.62 -34.41
N PRO A 129 -6.29 -8.47 -34.77
CA PRO A 129 -7.00 -7.42 -35.49
C PRO A 129 -7.19 -7.68 -36.99
N GLN A 130 -6.78 -8.84 -37.54
CA GLN A 130 -6.93 -9.13 -38.97
C GLN A 130 -7.98 -10.22 -39.23
N ASP A 131 -9.24 -9.87 -39.01
CA ASP A 131 -10.37 -10.48 -39.74
C ASP A 131 -11.27 -9.37 -40.28
N GLY A 132 -10.71 -8.62 -41.24
CA GLY A 132 -11.48 -7.80 -42.15
C GLY A 132 -12.00 -8.67 -43.28
N GLY A 133 -13.22 -9.17 -43.15
CA GLY A 133 -13.96 -9.80 -44.24
C GLY A 133 -14.65 -8.76 -45.12
N ALA A 134 -14.29 -8.75 -46.40
CA ALA A 134 -15.18 -8.68 -47.58
C ALA A 134 -14.34 -8.76 -48.86
#